data_AF-A0A947LTK4-F1
#
_entry.id   AF-A0A947LTK4-F1
#
_cell.length_a   1.000
_cell.length_b   1.000
_cell.length_c   1.000
_cell.angle_alpha   90.00
_cell.angle_beta   90.00
_cell.angle_gamma   90.00
#
_symmetry.space_group_name_H-M   'P 1'
#
loop_
_entity.id
_entity.type
_entity.pdbx_description
1 polymer ?
#
loop_
_entity_poly.entity_id
_entity_poly.type
_entity_poly.pdbx_seq_one_letter_code
_entity_poly.pdbx_strand_id
1 'polypeptide(L)'
;MPLLLSWGRPSALVLSAFLLFALTGCSSTTPPPGIAAVTPFDLARYEGRWYEVARLDHSFERGMTDVSATYQRQSDGSVRVVNRGFDTDK
;
A
#
# COMPACT_ATOMS: atom_id res chain seq x y z
N MET A 1 5.55 -34.21 -45.26
CA MET A 1 5.90 -33.55 -43.99
C MET A 1 4.76 -32.61 -43.61
N PRO A 2 3.67 -33.09 -42.98
CA PRO A 2 2.56 -32.21 -42.65
C PRO A 2 2.81 -31.54 -41.29
N LEU A 3 2.67 -30.22 -41.28
CA LEU A 3 2.67 -29.38 -40.10
C LEU A 3 1.40 -29.67 -39.29
N LEU A 4 1.54 -30.34 -38.14
CA LEU A 4 0.50 -30.40 -37.13
C LEU A 4 0.47 -29.06 -36.40
N LEU A 5 -0.49 -28.22 -36.78
CA LEU A 5 -0.91 -27.05 -36.02
C LEU A 5 -1.49 -27.56 -34.68
N SER A 6 -0.65 -27.69 -33.65
CA SER A 6 -1.12 -28.07 -32.32
C SER A 6 -2.03 -26.97 -31.80
N TRP A 7 -3.33 -27.23 -31.72
CA TRP A 7 -4.27 -26.40 -30.98
C TRP A 7 -3.69 -26.16 -29.58
N GLY A 8 -3.45 -24.89 -29.25
CA GLY A 8 -2.93 -24.49 -27.94
C GLY A 8 -3.75 -25.14 -26.84
N ARG A 9 -3.08 -25.88 -25.96
CA ARG A 9 -3.69 -26.66 -24.88
C ARG A 9 -4.65 -25.76 -24.10
N PRO A 10 -5.98 -26.00 -24.12
CA PRO A 10 -6.94 -25.11 -23.46
C PRO A 10 -6.64 -24.96 -21.96
N SER A 11 -6.03 -25.97 -21.34
CA SER A 11 -5.56 -25.95 -19.95
C SER A 11 -4.52 -24.87 -19.66
N ALA A 12 -3.64 -24.54 -20.61
CA ALA A 12 -2.63 -23.49 -20.43
C ALA A 12 -3.27 -22.09 -20.46
N LEU A 13 -4.29 -21.90 -21.30
CA LEU A 13 -5.06 -20.66 -21.36
C LEU A 13 -5.90 -20.45 -20.09
N VAL A 14 -6.53 -21.52 -19.57
CA VAL A 14 -7.29 -21.49 -18.32
C VAL A 14 -6.38 -21.16 -17.12
N LEU A 15 -5.21 -21.78 -17.03
CA LEU A 15 -4.25 -21.51 -15.95
C LEU A 15 -3.71 -20.07 -16.01
N SER A 16 -3.43 -19.57 -17.22
CA SER A 16 -2.97 -18.19 -17.43
C SER A 16 -4.04 -17.17 -17.07
N ALA A 17 -5.31 -17.44 -17.43
CA ALA A 17 -6.43 -16.59 -17.04
C ALA A 17 -6.64 -16.58 -15.52
N PHE A 18 -6.49 -17.73 -14.85
CA PHE A 18 -6.59 -17.82 -13.39
C PHE A 18 -5.47 -17.04 -12.69
N LEU A 19 -4.23 -17.14 -13.19
CA LEU A 19 -3.09 -16.36 -12.68
C LEU A 19 -3.28 -14.85 -12.85
N LEU A 20 -3.78 -14.42 -14.02
CA LEU A 20 -4.09 -13.00 -14.26
C LEU A 20 -5.21 -12.49 -13.36
N PHE A 21 -6.24 -13.32 -13.10
CA PHE A 21 -7.32 -12.99 -12.17
C PHE A 21 -6.83 -12.96 -10.71
N ALA A 22 -5.88 -13.82 -10.34
CA ALA A 22 -5.27 -13.79 -9.01
C ALA A 22 -4.43 -12.52 -8.75
N LEU A 23 -3.96 -11.85 -9.82
CA LEU A 23 -3.23 -10.59 -9.72
C LEU A 23 -4.14 -9.37 -9.58
N THR A 24 -5.46 -9.49 -9.80
CA THR A 24 -6.43 -8.42 -9.51
C THR A 24 -6.80 -8.43 -8.02
N GLY A 25 -5.81 -8.30 -7.14
CA GLY A 25 -6.04 -8.05 -5.73
C GLY A 25 -6.58 -6.64 -5.53
N CYS A 26 -7.77 -6.49 -4.96
CA CYS A 26 -8.34 -5.19 -4.64
C CYS A 26 -7.67 -4.62 -3.38
N SER A 27 -6.81 -3.61 -3.55
CA SER A 27 -6.51 -2.67 -2.46
C SER A 27 -7.54 -1.54 -2.52
N SER A 28 -8.30 -1.35 -1.45
CA SER A 28 -9.27 -0.25 -1.38
C SER A 28 -8.53 1.05 -1.14
N THR A 29 -8.73 2.03 -2.02
CA THR A 29 -8.28 3.42 -1.83
C THR A 29 -9.32 4.29 -1.14
N THR A 30 -10.49 3.71 -0.80
CA THR A 30 -11.57 4.40 -0.10
C THR A 30 -11.61 4.01 1.38
N PRO A 31 -12.02 4.93 2.29
CA PRO A 31 -12.22 4.62 3.70
C PRO A 31 -13.28 3.52 3.92
N PRO A 32 -13.19 2.78 5.05
CA PRO A 32 -14.23 1.82 5.43
C PRO A 32 -15.61 2.47 5.59
N PRO A 33 -16.71 1.71 5.42
CA PRO A 33 -18.06 2.22 5.66
C PRO A 33 -18.21 2.84 7.05
N GLY A 34 -18.85 4.01 7.13
CA GLY A 34 -19.09 4.73 8.38
C GLY A 34 -17.93 5.62 8.84
N ILE A 35 -16.80 5.65 8.12
CA ILE A 35 -15.68 6.56 8.40
C ILE A 35 -15.66 7.71 7.41
N ALA A 36 -15.71 8.94 7.93
CA ALA A 36 -15.61 10.17 7.14
C ALA A 36 -14.22 10.82 7.31
N ALA A 37 -13.61 11.24 6.20
CA ALA A 37 -12.37 12.01 6.23
C ALA A 37 -12.63 13.45 6.68
N VAL A 38 -11.64 14.06 7.35
CA VAL A 38 -11.70 15.45 7.82
C VAL A 38 -11.84 16.41 6.62
N THR A 39 -12.80 17.34 6.71
CA THR A 39 -13.05 18.36 5.68
C THR A 39 -13.49 19.70 6.31
N PRO A 40 -12.93 20.87 5.87
CA PRO A 40 -11.82 21.00 4.93
C PRO A 40 -10.48 20.55 5.55
N PHE A 41 -9.63 19.91 4.74
CA PHE A 41 -8.29 19.52 5.15
C PHE A 41 -7.25 20.50 4.61
N ASP A 42 -6.39 21.01 5.47
CA ASP A 42 -5.29 21.91 5.12
C ASP A 42 -3.94 21.20 5.29
N LEU A 43 -3.40 20.75 4.16
CA LEU A 43 -2.12 20.04 4.13
C LEU A 43 -0.95 20.91 4.62
N ALA A 44 -0.96 22.23 4.40
CA ALA A 44 0.16 23.09 4.81
C ALA A 44 0.32 23.13 6.34
N ARG A 45 -0.79 22.96 7.07
CA ARG A 45 -0.79 22.84 8.54
C ARG A 45 -0.47 21.44 9.04
N TYR A 46 -0.57 20.43 8.18
CA TYR A 46 -0.36 19.03 8.51
C TYR A 46 1.08 18.57 8.21
N GLU A 47 1.78 19.28 7.32
CA GLU A 47 3.20 19.06 7.03
C GLU A 47 4.09 19.12 8.27
N GLY A 48 5.25 18.48 8.18
CA GLY A 48 6.20 18.38 9.29
C GLY A 48 6.14 17.05 10.01
N ARG A 49 6.68 17.01 11.23
CA ARG A 49 6.93 15.78 11.99
C ARG A 49 5.82 15.53 13.00
N TRP A 50 5.27 14.32 12.95
CA TRP A 50 4.33 13.78 13.91
C TRP A 50 4.98 12.65 14.69
N TYR A 51 4.65 12.55 15.98
CA TYR A 51 5.07 11.45 16.83
C TYR A 51 3.92 10.46 16.99
N GLU A 52 4.22 9.18 16.88
CA GLU A 52 3.25 8.13 17.11
C GLU A 52 3.02 7.96 18.61
N VAL A 53 1.79 8.19 19.05
CA VAL A 53 1.40 8.03 20.48
C VAL A 53 0.87 6.62 20.75
N ALA A 54 0.17 6.03 19.78
CA ALA A 54 -0.37 4.67 19.84
C ALA A 54 -0.62 4.14 18.42
N ARG A 55 -0.60 2.82 18.25
CA ARG A 55 -0.88 2.13 16.98
C ARG A 55 -1.60 0.80 17.20
N LEU A 56 -2.25 0.32 16.15
CA LEU A 56 -2.61 -1.09 16.04
C LEU A 56 -1.37 -1.87 15.61
N ASP A 57 -1.19 -3.05 16.19
CA ASP A 57 0.02 -3.83 16.02
C ASP A 57 0.09 -4.47 14.61
N HIS A 58 1.11 -4.08 13.84
CA HIS A 58 1.42 -4.64 12.54
C HIS A 58 2.88 -5.09 12.48
N SER A 59 3.16 -6.13 11.67
CA SER A 59 4.47 -6.78 11.63
C SER A 59 5.64 -5.85 11.27
N PHE A 60 5.40 -4.81 10.47
CA PHE A 60 6.44 -3.89 10.01
C PHE A 60 6.85 -2.84 11.05
N GLU A 61 6.09 -2.67 12.14
CA GLU A 61 6.39 -1.69 13.20
C GLU A 61 6.66 -2.34 14.55
N ARG A 62 6.49 -3.67 14.66
CA ARG A 62 6.73 -4.42 15.88
C ARG A 62 8.18 -4.22 16.35
N GLY A 63 8.34 -3.94 17.65
CA GLY A 63 9.66 -3.67 18.25
C GLY A 63 10.20 -2.26 18.01
N MET A 64 9.47 -1.38 17.28
CA MET A 64 9.92 0.01 17.11
C MET A 64 9.45 0.95 18.22
N THR A 65 10.36 1.80 18.68
CA THR A 65 10.16 2.90 19.64
C THR A 65 10.52 4.26 19.03
N ASP A 66 10.13 5.35 19.68
CA ASP A 66 10.28 6.75 19.22
C ASP A 66 9.88 6.96 17.75
N VAL A 67 8.77 6.34 17.36
CA VAL A 67 8.29 6.37 15.98
C VAL A 67 7.79 7.76 15.62
N SER A 68 8.20 8.23 14.44
CA SER A 68 7.76 9.49 13.87
C SER A 68 7.47 9.35 12.38
N ALA A 69 6.53 10.16 11.89
CA ALA A 69 6.21 10.32 10.48
C ALA A 69 6.44 11.78 10.07
N THR A 70 7.17 12.01 8.99
CA THR A 70 7.37 13.35 8.43
C THR A 70 6.66 13.49 7.09
N TYR A 71 5.74 14.44 7.00
CA TYR A 71 4.92 14.70 5.80
C TYR A 71 5.46 15.91 5.04
N GLN A 72 5.59 15.77 3.72
CA GLN A 72 6.08 16.83 2.84
C GLN A 72 5.37 16.81 1.49
N ARG A 73 4.75 17.92 1.11
CA ARG A 73 4.16 18.15 -0.21
C ARG A 73 5.24 18.12 -1.29
N GLN A 74 4.92 17.48 -2.41
CA GLN A 74 5.76 17.41 -3.60
C GLN A 74 5.22 18.33 -4.70
N SER A 75 6.07 18.65 -5.68
CA SER A 75 5.71 19.52 -6.80
C SER A 75 4.64 18.93 -7.73
N ASP A 76 4.48 17.61 -7.74
CA ASP A 76 3.46 16.89 -8.52
C ASP A 76 2.11 16.79 -7.79
N GLY A 77 1.99 17.39 -6.60
CA GLY A 77 0.79 17.34 -5.78
C GLY A 77 0.68 16.13 -4.85
N SER A 78 1.63 15.18 -4.91
CA SER A 78 1.71 14.07 -3.96
C SER A 78 2.25 14.51 -2.59
N VAL A 79 2.17 13.61 -1.60
CA VAL A 79 2.76 13.80 -0.26
C VAL A 79 3.79 12.71 -0.03
N ARG A 80 5.04 13.09 0.17
CA ARG A 80 6.09 12.20 0.67
C ARG A 80 5.88 11.99 2.16
N VAL A 81 5.96 10.73 2.59
CA VAL A 81 5.90 10.34 4.00
C VAL A 81 7.18 9.57 4.33
N VAL A 82 7.88 10.00 5.38
CA VAL A 82 9.08 9.32 5.89
C VAL A 82 8.81 8.86 7.32
N ASN A 83 8.75 7.54 7.52
CA ASN A 83 8.61 6.93 8.84
C ASN A 83 9.99 6.57 9.39
N ARG A 84 10.22 6.84 10.68
CA ARG A 84 11.47 6.52 11.38
C ARG A 84 11.16 6.09 12.80
N GLY A 85 11.88 5.09 13.31
CA GLY A 85 11.87 4.67 14.71
C GLY A 85 13.18 3.95 15.06
N PHE A 86 13.36 3.62 16.34
CA PHE A 86 14.43 2.77 16.83
C PHE A 86 13.92 1.35 17.02
N ASP A 87 14.60 0.37 16.42
CA ASP A 87 14.37 -1.05 16.65
C ASP A 87 14.97 -1.42 18.00
N THR A 88 14.17 -1.92 18.94
CA THR A 88 14.66 -2.25 20.30
C THR A 88 15.50 -3.53 20.34
N ASP A 89 15.48 -4.32 19.26
CA ASP A 89 16.18 -5.60 19.18
C ASP A 89 17.56 -5.48 18.51
N LYS A 90 17.98 -4.27 18.10
CA LYS A 90 19.28 -3.99 17.46
C LYS A 90 20.00 -2.81 18.10
#